data_AF-A0A0N9NLZ6-F1
#
_entry.id   AF-A0A0N9NLZ6-F1
#
_cell.length_a   1.000
_cell.length_b   1.000
_cell.length_c   1.000
_cell.angle_alpha   90.00
_cell.angle_beta   90.00
_cell.angle_gamma   90.00
#
_symmetry.space_group_name_H-M   'P 1'
#
loop_
_entity.id
_entity.type
_entity.pdbx_description
1 polymer ?
#
loop_
_entity_poly.entity_id
_entity_poly.type
_entity_poly.pdbx_seq_one_letter_code
_entity_poly.pdbx_strand_id
1 'polypeptide(L)'
;MQDIDPEIYNELPNLYSVCVADNSTGNKKITATFFIKTTRHHNDPDFLDSLLSIMALSPDLLAHWKEKTSLIPAQHVVNGPPLSENEYVHFSQKLYMKHNIDGRA
;
A
#
# COMPACT_ATOMS: atom_id res chain seq x y z
N MET A 1 -10.71 16.09 -1.77
CA MET A 1 -10.11 16.01 -0.44
C MET A 1 -11.00 15.07 0.36
N GLN A 2 -10.52 13.89 0.77
CA GLN A 2 -11.33 13.03 1.63
C GLN A 2 -11.45 13.70 3.00
N ASP A 3 -12.67 13.78 3.54
CA ASP A 3 -12.93 14.16 4.93
C ASP A 3 -12.39 13.04 5.82
N ILE A 4 -11.10 13.12 6.15
CA ILE A 4 -10.48 12.24 7.13
C ILE A 4 -10.82 12.79 8.50
N ASP A 5 -11.56 12.02 9.30
CA ASP A 5 -11.82 12.34 10.70
C ASP A 5 -10.47 12.42 11.46
N PRO A 6 -10.09 13.61 11.97
CA PRO A 6 -8.81 13.79 12.64
C PRO A 6 -8.67 12.97 13.93
N GLU A 7 -9.78 12.72 14.65
CA GLU A 7 -9.76 11.96 15.89
C GLU A 7 -9.42 10.52 15.61
N ILE A 8 -10.15 9.89 14.68
CA ILE A 8 -9.87 8.52 14.22
C ILE A 8 -8.46 8.44 13.63
N TYR A 9 -8.05 9.40 12.81
CA TYR A 9 -6.73 9.38 12.20
C TYR A 9 -5.59 9.36 13.25
N ASN A 10 -5.76 10.06 14.37
CA ASN A 10 -4.76 10.11 15.44
C ASN A 10 -4.74 8.84 16.30
N GLU A 11 -5.85 8.10 16.36
CA GLU A 11 -5.93 6.82 17.10
C GLU A 11 -5.28 5.65 16.38
N LEU A 12 -5.02 5.75 15.08
CA LEU A 12 -4.45 4.67 14.27
C LEU A 12 -2.91 4.72 14.29
N PRO A 13 -2.20 3.84 15.00
CA PRO A 13 -0.74 3.94 15.17
C PRO A 13 0.06 3.59 13.93
N ASN A 14 -0.49 2.79 13.01
CA ASN A 14 0.29 2.23 11.90
C ASN A 14 -0.16 2.80 10.56
N LEU A 15 0.75 3.47 9.86
CA LEU A 15 0.59 3.85 8.46
C LEU A 15 1.40 2.91 7.57
N TYR A 16 0.75 2.30 6.59
CA TYR A 16 1.39 1.49 5.57
C TYR A 16 1.13 2.06 4.20
N SER A 17 2.16 2.03 3.36
CA SER A 17 2.00 1.97 1.92
C SER A 17 2.04 0.51 1.49
N VAL A 18 1.16 0.11 0.60
CA VAL A 18 1.06 -1.25 0.10
C VAL A 18 1.20 -1.22 -1.41
N CYS A 19 2.26 -1.84 -1.91
CA CYS A 19 2.43 -2.02 -3.34
C CYS A 19 1.76 -3.32 -3.80
N VAL A 20 1.08 -3.25 -4.93
CA VAL A 20 0.58 -4.40 -5.66
C VAL A 20 1.61 -4.74 -6.72
N ALA A 21 2.18 -5.94 -6.63
CA ALA A 21 3.19 -6.41 -7.57
C ALA A 21 2.64 -7.53 -8.44
N ASP A 22 2.72 -7.39 -9.76
CA ASP A 22 2.46 -8.43 -10.75
C ASP A 22 3.75 -9.21 -11.01
N ASN A 23 3.72 -10.52 -10.74
CA ASN A 23 4.86 -11.43 -10.93
C ASN A 23 4.65 -12.39 -12.10
N SER A 24 3.70 -12.10 -13.01
CA SER A 24 3.32 -13.02 -14.10
C SER A 24 4.39 -13.24 -15.17
N THR A 25 5.26 -12.26 -15.41
CA THR A 25 6.22 -12.24 -16.52
C THR A 25 7.65 -12.60 -16.11
N GLY A 26 7.85 -13.21 -14.93
CA GLY A 26 9.17 -13.56 -14.38
C GLY A 26 9.94 -12.38 -13.77
N ASN A 27 9.52 -11.15 -14.08
CA ASN A 27 10.01 -9.91 -13.47
C ASN A 27 8.93 -9.31 -12.58
N LYS A 28 9.31 -8.83 -11.39
CA LYS A 28 8.40 -8.21 -10.44
C LYS A 28 8.09 -6.78 -10.89
N LYS A 29 6.85 -6.55 -11.34
CA LYS A 29 6.37 -5.22 -11.74
C LYS A 29 5.41 -4.66 -10.71
N ILE A 30 5.69 -3.46 -10.19
CA ILE A 30 4.70 -2.75 -9.35
C ILE A 30 3.64 -2.12 -10.27
N THR A 31 2.38 -2.46 -10.04
CA THR A 31 1.24 -2.05 -10.89
C THR A 31 0.34 -1.03 -10.22
N ALA A 32 0.27 -1.04 -8.89
CA ALA A 32 -0.47 -0.08 -8.10
C ALA A 32 0.19 0.11 -6.73
N THR A 33 -0.17 1.20 -6.06
CA THR A 33 0.16 1.44 -4.65
C THR A 33 -1.02 2.11 -3.99
N PHE A 34 -1.33 1.70 -2.76
CA PHE A 34 -2.33 2.35 -1.92
C PHE A 34 -1.79 2.54 -0.52
N PHE A 35 -2.47 3.36 0.28
CA PHE A 35 -2.09 3.65 1.65
C PHE A 35 -3.22 3.25 2.59
N ILE A 36 -2.85 2.74 3.75
CA ILE A 36 -3.77 2.38 4.82
C ILE A 36 -3.20 2.84 6.14
N LYS A 37 -4.02 3.54 6.92
CA LYS A 37 -3.77 3.76 8.34
C LYS A 37 -4.65 2.80 9.14
N THR A 38 -4.08 2.10 10.13
CA THR A 38 -4.77 1.01 10.84
C THR A 38 -4.20 0.80 12.24
N THR A 39 -4.97 0.17 13.11
CA THR A 39 -4.51 -0.35 14.40
C THR A 39 -3.75 -1.66 14.26
N ARG A 40 -3.93 -2.38 13.14
CA ARG A 40 -3.30 -3.67 12.89
C ARG A 40 -1.81 -3.55 12.62
N HIS A 41 -1.05 -4.54 13.06
CA HIS A 41 0.36 -4.69 12.77
C HIS A 41 0.58 -5.68 11.63
N HIS A 42 1.64 -5.51 10.83
CA HIS A 42 1.94 -6.41 9.69
C HIS A 42 2.32 -7.84 10.10
N ASN A 43 2.48 -8.09 11.40
CA ASN A 43 2.71 -9.43 11.96
C ASN A 43 1.40 -10.11 12.40
N ASP A 44 0.27 -9.39 12.35
CA ASP A 44 -1.02 -9.95 12.68
C ASP A 44 -1.41 -10.97 11.60
N PRO A 45 -1.93 -12.15 11.97
CA PRO A 45 -2.19 -13.24 11.03
C PRO A 45 -3.25 -12.88 9.97
N ASP A 46 -4.14 -11.94 10.27
CA ASP A 46 -5.22 -11.48 9.40
C ASP A 46 -4.89 -10.15 8.66
N PHE A 47 -3.65 -9.68 8.76
CA PHE A 47 -3.24 -8.43 8.13
C PHE A 47 -3.37 -8.50 6.61
N LEU A 48 -2.92 -9.60 5.99
CA LEU A 48 -3.01 -9.77 4.54
C LEU A 48 -4.47 -9.82 4.06
N ASP A 49 -5.33 -10.55 4.75
CA ASP A 49 -6.76 -10.64 4.43
C ASP A 49 -7.46 -9.28 4.55
N SER A 50 -7.04 -8.48 5.52
CA SER A 50 -7.51 -7.10 5.68
C SER A 50 -7.13 -6.23 4.47
N LEU A 51 -5.90 -6.36 3.96
CA LEU A 51 -5.46 -5.64 2.76
C LEU A 51 -6.25 -6.07 1.52
N LEU A 52 -6.49 -7.37 1.34
CA LEU A 52 -7.28 -7.89 0.22
C LEU A 52 -8.73 -7.39 0.28
N SER A 53 -9.30 -7.36 1.49
CA SER A 53 -10.65 -6.82 1.71
C SER A 53 -10.74 -5.35 1.31
N ILE A 54 -9.72 -4.56 1.65
CA ILE A 54 -9.64 -3.14 1.26
C ILE A 54 -9.51 -2.97 -0.26
N MET A 55 -8.68 -3.80 -0.91
CA MET A 55 -8.58 -3.78 -2.37
C MET A 55 -9.92 -4.10 -3.03
N ALA A 56 -10.70 -5.03 -2.48
CA ALA A 56 -12.03 -5.37 -3.01
C ALA A 56 -13.04 -4.21 -2.91
N LEU A 57 -12.82 -3.22 -2.04
CA LEU A 57 -13.66 -2.02 -1.94
C LEU A 57 -13.39 -1.02 -3.08
N SER A 58 -12.28 -1.14 -3.80
CA SER A 58 -11.90 -0.25 -4.90
C SER A 58 -11.78 -1.04 -6.21
N PRO A 59 -12.71 -0.86 -7.16
CA PRO A 59 -12.64 -1.54 -8.46
C PRO A 59 -11.31 -1.30 -9.19
N ASP A 60 -10.74 -0.09 -9.05
CA ASP A 60 -9.45 0.26 -9.66
C ASP A 60 -8.30 -0.55 -9.07
N LEU A 61 -8.24 -0.69 -7.74
CA LEU A 61 -7.21 -1.53 -7.10
C LEU A 61 -7.43 -3.01 -7.40
N LEU A 62 -8.68 -3.46 -7.39
CA LEU A 62 -9.03 -4.85 -7.68
C LEU A 62 -8.64 -5.25 -9.11
N ALA A 63 -8.70 -4.34 -10.08
CA ALA A 63 -8.25 -4.58 -11.45
C ALA A 63 -6.76 -4.95 -11.55
N HIS A 64 -5.96 -4.63 -10.52
CA HIS A 64 -4.56 -5.00 -10.43
C HIS A 64 -4.31 -6.34 -9.72
N TRP A 65 -5.32 -6.97 -9.12
CA TRP A 65 -5.21 -8.27 -8.46
C TRP A 65 -5.42 -9.42 -9.45
N LYS A 66 -4.45 -10.35 -9.53
CA LYS A 66 -4.44 -11.51 -10.44
C LYS A 66 -3.84 -12.73 -9.74
N GLU A 67 -3.90 -13.90 -10.37
CA GLU A 67 -3.36 -15.14 -9.79
C GLU A 67 -1.88 -15.04 -9.34
N LYS A 68 -1.06 -14.24 -10.03
CA LYS A 68 0.36 -14.07 -9.74
C LYS A 68 0.70 -12.71 -9.11
N THR A 69 -0.20 -12.14 -8.32
CA THR A 69 0.06 -10.87 -7.62
C THR A 69 0.43 -11.06 -6.15
N SER A 70 1.30 -10.18 -5.65
CA SER A 70 1.71 -10.14 -4.24
C SER A 70 1.58 -8.73 -3.67
N LEU A 71 1.23 -8.63 -2.39
CA LEU A 71 1.20 -7.37 -1.66
C LEU A 71 2.49 -7.15 -0.89
N ILE A 72 3.04 -5.94 -0.98
CA ILE A 72 4.28 -5.56 -0.32
C ILE A 72 3.98 -4.36 0.59
N PRO A 73 3.65 -4.59 1.86
CA PRO A 73 3.45 -3.52 2.83
C PRO A 73 4.79 -2.94 3.27
N ALA A 74 4.85 -1.62 3.41
CA ALA A 74 5.95 -0.90 4.04
C ALA A 74 5.39 0.08 5.05
N GLN A 75 5.82 -0.06 6.30
CA GLN A 75 5.39 0.78 7.40
C GLN A 75 6.12 2.13 7.34
N HIS A 76 5.38 3.20 7.59
CA HIS A 76 5.91 4.54 7.73
C HIS A 76 5.63 5.05 9.14
N VAL A 77 6.66 5.61 9.76
CA VAL A 77 6.50 6.36 11.01
C VAL A 77 6.13 7.78 10.64
N VAL A 78 4.85 8.13 10.77
CA VAL A 78 4.36 9.48 10.53
C VAL A 78 3.70 9.98 11.79
N ASN A 79 4.38 10.89 12.48
CA ASN A 79 3.82 11.64 13.59
C ASN A 79 3.26 12.94 13.04
N GLY A 80 1.95 13.14 13.12
CA GLY A 80 1.31 14.39 12.73
C GLY A 80 0.14 14.22 11.74
N PRO A 81 -0.16 15.27 10.95
CA PRO A 81 -1.34 15.30 10.10
C PRO A 81 -1.30 14.25 8.98
N PRO A 82 -2.43 13.98 8.31
CA PRO A 82 -2.46 13.18 7.10
C PRO A 82 -1.43 13.65 6.08
N LEU A 83 -0.82 12.67 5.40
CA LEU A 83 0.13 12.95 4.33
C LEU A 83 -0.52 13.84 3.26
N SER A 84 0.26 14.78 2.77
CA SER A 84 -0.05 15.51 1.54
C SER A 84 0.04 14.59 0.32
N GLU A 85 -0.60 15.01 -0.77
CA GLU A 85 -0.52 14.29 -2.05
C GLU A 85 0.92 14.08 -2.51
N ASN A 86 1.77 15.10 -2.36
CA ASN A 86 3.20 15.02 -2.72
C ASN A 86 3.94 13.95 -1.89
N GLU A 87 3.61 13.80 -0.61
CA GLU A 87 4.21 12.77 0.24
C GLU A 87 3.74 11.38 -0.17
N TYR A 88 2.44 11.20 -0.47
CA TYR A 88 1.93 9.93 -1.01
C TYR A 88 2.66 9.53 -2.29
N VAL A 89 2.85 10.47 -3.23
CA VAL A 89 3.59 10.23 -4.48
C VAL A 89 5.05 9.89 -4.19
N HIS A 90 5.71 10.64 -3.30
CA HIS A 90 7.11 10.40 -2.94
C HIS A 90 7.33 9.00 -2.35
N PHE A 91 6.48 8.58 -1.40
CA PHE A 91 6.56 7.24 -0.83
C PHE A 91 6.31 6.16 -1.87
N SER A 92 5.33 6.36 -2.75
CA SER A 92 5.02 5.43 -3.85
C SER A 92 6.21 5.26 -4.79
N GLN A 93 6.86 6.36 -5.18
CA GLN A 93 8.07 6.33 -6.02
C GLN A 93 9.22 5.58 -5.34
N LYS A 94 9.45 5.83 -4.05
CA LYS A 94 10.51 5.15 -3.29
C LYS A 94 10.30 3.64 -3.26
N LEU A 95 9.06 3.19 -3.07
CA LEU A 95 8.74 1.76 -3.05
C LEU A 95 8.81 1.13 -4.43
N TYR A 96 8.33 1.86 -5.44
CA TYR A 96 8.47 1.46 -6.83
C TYR A 96 9.95 1.21 -7.16
N MET A 97 10.83 2.18 -6.91
CA MET A 97 12.27 2.05 -7.18
C MET A 97 12.93 0.92 -6.37
N LYS A 98 12.46 0.65 -5.15
CA LYS A 98 13.03 -0.40 -4.29
C LYS A 98 12.61 -1.81 -4.70
N HIS A 99 11.37 -1.99 -5.17
CA HIS A 99 10.76 -3.30 -5.34
C HIS A 99 10.45 -3.67 -6.79
N ASN A 100 10.38 -2.69 -7.69
CA ASN A 100 10.21 -2.93 -9.11
C ASN A 100 11.54 -3.46 -9.67
N ILE A 101 11.53 -4.71 -10.13
CA ILE A 101 12.64 -5.31 -10.85
C ILE A 101 12.20 -5.37 -12.29
N ASP A 102 12.47 -4.30 -13.04
CA ASP A 102 12.41 -4.33 -14.49
C ASP A 102 13.73 -4.95 -14.93
N GLY A 103 13.72 -6.10 -15.60
CA GLY A 103 14.92 -6.89 -15.92
C GLY A 103 15.89 -6.25 -16.94
N ARG A 104 16.14 -4.94 -16.84
CA ARG A 104 17.17 -4.19 -17.56
C ARG A 104 18.29 -3.86 -16.58
N ALA A 105 19.34 -4.68 -16.63
CA ALA A 105 20.71 -4.29 -16.31
C ALA A 105 21.45 -4.05 -17.63
#